data_AF-A0A2E0APB7-F1
#
_entry.id   AF-A0A2E0APB7-F1
#
_cell.length_a   1.000
_cell.length_b   1.000
_cell.length_c   1.000
_cell.angle_alpha   90.00
_cell.angle_beta   90.00
_cell.angle_gamma   90.00
#
_symmetry.space_group_name_H-M   'P 1'
#
loop_
_entity.id
_entity.type
_entity.pdbx_description
1 polymer ?
#
loop_
_entity_poly.entity_id
_entity_poly.type
_entity_poly.pdbx_seq_one_letter_code
_entity_poly.pdbx_strand_id
1 'polypeptide(L)' 'MDALNSIHHYLVRYKNLQGKILEKTVYASDATKAQQLAFDFNAELKQRPHLIKAILRLV' A
#
# COMPACT_ATOMS: atom_id res chain seq x y z
N MET A 1 -25.01 -18.31 -6.10
CA MET A 1 -25.01 -16.91 -5.63
C MET A 1 -23.56 -16.48 -5.63
N ASP A 2 -23.09 -16.01 -6.78
CA ASP A 2 -21.72 -15.52 -6.90
C ASP A 2 -21.70 -14.14 -6.28
N ALA A 3 -21.18 -14.04 -5.06
CA ALA A 3 -20.81 -12.76 -4.48
C ALA A 3 -19.76 -12.17 -5.43
N LEU A 4 -20.21 -11.23 -6.26
CA LEU A 4 -19.36 -10.38 -7.07
C LEU A 4 -18.40 -9.71 -6.09
N ASN A 5 -17.19 -10.28 -5.93
CA ASN A 5 -16.13 -9.73 -5.11
C ASN A 5 -15.82 -8.36 -5.71
N SER A 6 -16.51 -7.35 -5.20
CA SER A 6 -16.42 -5.99 -5.70
C SER A 6 -15.03 -5.53 -5.30
N ILE A 7 -14.14 -5.45 -6.30
CA ILE A 7 -12.81 -4.91 -6.09
C ILE A 7 -13.00 -3.41 -5.89
N HIS A 8 -12.85 -2.97 -4.64
CA HIS A 8 -12.95 -1.57 -4.28
C HIS A 8 -11.57 -0.91 -4.33
N HIS A 9 -11.58 0.38 -4.67
CA HIS A 9 -10.38 1.22 -4.66
C HIS A 9 -10.22 1.82 -3.27
N TYR A 10 -9.12 1.50 -2.59
CA TYR A 10 -8.79 2.05 -1.28
C TYR A 10 -7.58 2.98 -1.39
N LEU A 11 -7.68 4.13 -0.73
CA LEU A 11 -6.58 5.06 -0.56
C LEU A 11 -5.97 4.85 0.83
N VAL A 12 -4.75 4.32 0.90
CA VAL A 12 -4.02 4.13 2.14
C VAL A 12 -3.22 5.39 2.44
N ARG A 13 -3.59 6.09 3.51
CA ARG A 13 -2.84 7.22 4.08
C ARG A 13 -1.87 6.72 5.14
N TYR A 14 -0.59 7.05 5.02
CA TYR A 14 0.42 6.66 5.99
C TYR A 14 1.40 7.81 6.25
N LYS A 15 1.98 7.84 7.46
CA LYS A 15 3.07 8.79 7.78
C LYS A 15 4.40 8.17 7.40
N ASN A 16 5.24 8.93 6.71
CA ASN A 16 6.64 8.54 6.50
C ASN A 16 7.50 8.84 7.74
N LEU A 17 8.78 8.50 7.68
CA LEU A 17 9.75 8.70 8.77
C LEU A 17 9.93 10.19 9.15
N GLN A 18 9.52 11.12 8.29
CA GLN A 18 9.56 12.56 8.51
C GLN A 18 8.22 13.11 9.02
N GLY A 19 7.25 12.25 9.30
CA GLY A 19 5.91 12.64 9.77
C GLY A 19 4.97 13.18 8.70
N LYS A 20 5.39 13.22 7.42
CA LYS A 20 4.55 13.66 6.29
C LYS A 20 3.53 12.58 5.95
N ILE A 21 2.29 12.98 5.69
CA ILE A 21 1.22 12.10 5.23
C ILE A 21 1.41 11.85 3.72
N LEU A 22 1.44 10.58 3.33
CA LEU A 22 1.52 10.10 1.96
C LEU A 22 0.32 9.21 1.64
N GLU A 23 0.00 9.08 0.35
CA GLU A 23 -1.15 8.32 -0.15
C GLU A 23 -0.69 7.25 -1.15
N LYS A 24 -1.26 6.03 -1.03
CA LYS A 24 -1.06 4.93 -1.99
C LYS A 24 -2.39 4.26 -2.30
N THR A 25 -2.68 4.05 -3.57
CA THR A 25 -3.88 3.30 -4.00
C THR A 25 -3.62 1.79 -3.93
N VAL A 26 -4.57 1.06 -3.35
CA VAL A 26 -4.60 -0.41 -3.37
C VAL A 26 -6.01 -0.89 -3.73
N TYR A 27 -6.08 -2.05 -4.36
CA TYR A 27 -7.32 -2.66 -4.81
C TYR A 27 -7.61 -3.87 -3.92
N ALA A 28 -8.77 -3.89 -3.26
CA ALA A 28 -9.11 -4.95 -2.32
C ALA A 28 -10.63 -5.17 -2.22
N SER A 29 -11.04 -6.30 -1.67
CA SER A 29 -12.45 -6.60 -1.37
C SER A 29 -12.99 -5.79 -0.20
N ASP A 30 -12.13 -5.39 0.73
CA ASP A 30 -12.48 -4.69 1.95
C ASP A 30 -11.26 -3.93 2.52
N ALA A 31 -11.51 -3.06 3.50
CA ALA A 31 -10.49 -2.22 4.13
C ALA A 31 -9.43 -3.03 4.91
N THR A 32 -9.81 -4.16 5.51
CA THR A 32 -8.88 -5.04 6.25
C THR A 32 -7.88 -5.68 5.29
N LYS A 33 -8.36 -6.14 4.13
CA LYS A 33 -7.53 -6.71 3.08
C LYS A 33 -6.62 -5.65 2.46
N ALA A 34 -7.12 -4.44 2.23
CA ALA A 34 -6.29 -3.31 1.80
C ALA A 34 -5.15 -3.00 2.77
N GLN A 35 -5.43 -3.02 4.09
CA GLN A 35 -4.43 -2.82 5.13
C GLN A 35 -3.37 -3.93 5.11
N GLN A 36 -3.79 -5.20 5.01
CA GLN A 36 -2.86 -6.34 4.93
C GLN A 36 -1.91 -6.22 3.73
N LEU A 37 -2.44 -5.88 2.55
CA LEU A 37 -1.64 -5.68 1.33
C LEU A 37 -0.58 -4.57 1.50
N ALA A 38 -0.92 -3.50 2.21
CA ALA A 38 0.04 -2.43 2.50
C ALA A 38 1.17 -2.89 3.45
N PHE A 39 0.85 -3.72 4.45
CA PHE A 39 1.84 -4.30 5.35
C PHE A 39 2.77 -5.29 4.63
N ASP A 40 2.21 -6.20 3.84
CA ASP A 40 2.96 -7.22 3.11
C ASP A 40 3.93 -6.57 2.12
N PHE A 41 3.46 -5.54 1.40
CA PHE A 41 4.31 -4.77 0.49
C PHE A 41 5.50 -4.12 1.21
N ASN A 42 5.26 -3.53 2.37
CA ASN A 42 6.33 -2.92 3.16
C ASN A 42 7.32 -3.96 3.71
N ALA A 43 6.84 -5.13 4.12
CA ALA A 43 7.68 -6.23 4.59
C ALA A 43 8.57 -6.78 3.45
N GLU A 44 8.00 -6.96 2.26
CA GLU A 44 8.74 -7.43 1.09
C GLU A 44 9.86 -6.47 0.69
N LEU A 45 9.57 -5.16 0.63
CA LEU A 45 10.59 -4.15 0.31
C LEU A 45 11.73 -4.13 1.33
N LYS A 46 11.45 -4.37 2.62
CA LYS A 46 12.50 -4.48 3.65
C LYS A 46 13.39 -5.69 3.44
N GLN A 47 12.83 -6.82 3.01
CA GLN A 47 13.60 -8.04 2.75
C GLN A 47 14.40 -7.98 1.44
N ARG A 48 13.93 -7.22 0.45
CA ARG A 48 14.53 -7.15 -0.89
C ARG A 48 14.79 -5.71 -1.31
N PRO A 49 15.68 -4.97 -0.61
CA PRO A 49 15.91 -3.55 -0.89
C PRO A 49 16.45 -3.30 -2.31
N HIS A 50 17.10 -4.28 -2.94
CA HIS A 50 17.59 -4.18 -4.32
C HIS A 50 16.48 -4.03 -5.37
N LEU A 51 15.22 -4.32 -5.02
CA LEU A 51 14.06 -4.08 -5.91
C LEU A 51 13.67 -2.60 -5.96
N ILE A 52 14.21 -1.75 -5.08
CA ILE A 52 13.96 -0.31 -5.07
C ILE A 52 14.79 0.35 -6.19
N LYS A 53 14.14 0.69 -7.31
CA LYS A 53 14.80 1.32 -8.46
C LYS A 53 15.21 2.78 -8.21
N ALA A 54 14.41 3.54 -7.47
CA ALA A 54 14.68 4.93 -7.12
C ALA A 54 13.85 5.35 -5.91
N ILE A 55 14.38 6.26 -5.09
CA ILE A 55 13.65 6.95 -4.02
C ILE A 55 13.55 8.41 -4.43
N LEU A 56 12.37 8.84 -4.89
CA LEU A 56 12.13 10.21 -5.35
C LEU A 56 11.59 11.06 -4.22
N ARG A 57 12.21 12.22 -3.98
CA ARG A 57 11.66 13.25 -3.10
C ARG A 57 10.77 14.17 -3.95
N LEU A 58 9.45 14.08 -3.74
CA LEU A 58 8.52 15.06 -4.28
C LEU A 58 8.62 16.33 -3.41
N VAL A 59 9.19 17.38 -4.01
CA VAL A 59 9.27 18.74 -3.44
C VAL A 59 7.96 19.45 -3.68
#